data_AF-A0A6V8N444-F1
#
_entry.id   AF-A0A6V8N444-F1
#
_cell.length_a   1.000
_cell.length_b   1.000
_cell.length_c   1.000
_cell.angle_alpha   90.00
_cell.angle_beta   90.00
_cell.angle_gamma   90.00
#
_symmetry.space_group_name_H-M   'P 1'
#
loop_
_entity.id
_entity.type
_entity.pdbx_description
1 polymer ?
#
loop_
_entity_poly.entity_id
_entity_poly.type
_entity_poly.pdbx_seq_one_letter_code
_entity_poly.pdbx_strand_id
1 'polypeptide(L)'
;MLVPKHDLSSLSKLSDGDLIHEIRTFAGRIRGHAAFQDVGKHVPVAETFDSLAELLGQKSNAAKHGDKLMAEERDNTREEIFMKVTFACQHSVMFATYHKDPSLMDVGYDLSHRVYTTKPATASVPGQPTKVELKPGPKGSGIYYVLVNKVAGMGSLEVQFTENPNDESSWKSAERAYKCKVEMKGDLVKRYYIRARYHNSAGYGPWSSVVDIVLS
;
A
#
# COMPACT_ATOMS: atom_id res chain seq x y z
N MET A 1 -0.72 14.93 6.38
CA MET A 1 0.67 14.74 5.96
C MET A 1 0.89 13.26 5.67
N LEU A 2 1.37 12.91 4.49
CA LEU A 2 1.78 11.54 4.18
C LEU A 2 3.18 11.34 4.76
N VAL A 3 3.31 10.50 5.80
CA VAL A 3 4.63 10.13 6.33
C VAL A 3 5.32 9.25 5.29
N PRO A 4 6.51 9.64 4.78
CA PRO A 4 7.31 8.81 3.89
C PRO A 4 7.57 7.44 4.52
N LYS A 5 7.53 6.37 3.72
CA LYS A 5 7.86 5.02 4.19
C LYS A 5 9.02 4.48 3.36
N HIS A 6 10.02 3.91 4.00
CA HIS A 6 11.07 3.20 3.27
C HIS A 6 10.49 1.94 2.60
N ASP A 7 10.93 1.65 1.37
CA ASP A 7 10.54 0.42 0.69
C ASP A 7 11.38 -0.74 1.21
N LEU A 8 10.73 -1.63 1.97
CA LEU A 8 11.36 -2.82 2.52
C LEU A 8 10.92 -4.09 1.76
N SER A 9 10.20 -3.94 0.64
CA SER A 9 9.65 -5.07 -0.11
C SER A 9 10.74 -5.94 -0.76
N SER A 10 11.90 -5.35 -1.07
CA SER A 10 13.09 -6.06 -1.59
C SER A 10 13.66 -7.04 -0.56
N LEU A 11 13.70 -6.66 0.72
CA LEU A 11 14.31 -7.47 1.79
C LEU A 11 13.54 -8.78 2.04
N SER A 12 12.23 -8.78 1.81
CA SER A 12 11.39 -9.99 1.98
C SER A 12 11.74 -11.12 1.00
N LYS A 13 12.37 -10.80 -0.14
CA LYS A 13 12.72 -11.75 -1.21
C LYS A 13 14.14 -12.29 -1.12
N LEU A 14 14.96 -11.74 -0.22
CA LEU A 14 16.37 -12.09 -0.09
C LEU A 14 16.56 -13.44 0.61
N SER A 15 17.56 -14.20 0.14
CA SER A 15 18.02 -15.39 0.84
C SER A 15 18.58 -15.02 2.22
N ASP A 16 18.73 -15.97 3.14
CA ASP A 16 19.29 -15.67 4.47
C ASP A 16 20.70 -15.07 4.39
N GLY A 17 21.53 -15.54 3.46
CA GLY A 17 22.89 -15.04 3.26
C GLY A 17 22.89 -13.60 2.74
N ASP A 18 22.04 -13.29 1.77
CA ASP A 18 21.91 -11.93 1.21
C ASP A 18 21.30 -10.98 2.25
N LEU A 19 20.32 -11.45 3.02
CA LEU A 19 19.70 -10.68 4.09
C LEU A 19 20.73 -10.32 5.18
N ILE A 20 21.60 -11.26 5.59
CA ILE A 20 22.69 -10.98 6.54
C ILE A 20 23.65 -9.93 6.00
N HIS A 21 24.03 -10.02 4.72
CA HIS A 21 24.93 -9.05 4.09
C HIS A 21 24.30 -7.65 4.03
N GLU A 22 23.03 -7.58 3.66
CA GLU A 22 22.27 -6.34 3.55
C GLU A 22 22.09 -5.67 4.93
N ILE A 23 21.77 -6.44 5.98
CA ILE A 23 21.66 -5.93 7.36
C ILE A 23 22.98 -5.38 7.85
N ARG A 24 24.10 -6.05 7.59
CA ARG A 24 25.44 -5.56 7.98
C ARG A 24 25.79 -4.28 7.23
N THR A 25 25.42 -4.18 5.97
CA THR A 25 25.59 -2.96 5.16
C THR A 25 24.75 -1.83 5.74
N PHE A 26 23.50 -2.11 6.11
CA PHE A 26 22.62 -1.15 6.78
C PHE A 26 23.14 -0.72 8.15
N ALA A 27 23.64 -1.66 8.97
CA ALA A 27 24.27 -1.38 10.25
C ALA A 27 25.49 -0.44 10.09
N GLY A 28 26.31 -0.69 9.07
CA GLY A 28 27.44 0.16 8.71
C GLY A 28 27.02 1.60 8.36
N ARG A 29 25.91 1.77 7.63
CA ARG A 29 25.36 3.08 7.28
C ARG A 29 24.79 3.81 8.50
N ILE A 30 24.05 3.10 9.36
CA ILE A 30 23.48 3.66 10.58
C ILE A 30 24.58 4.12 11.55
N ARG A 31 25.69 3.39 11.65
CA ARG A 31 26.79 3.70 12.59
C ARG A 31 27.37 5.11 12.41
N GLY A 32 27.36 5.64 11.18
CA GLY A 32 27.82 7.00 10.89
C GLY A 32 26.72 8.06 10.86
N HIS A 33 25.46 7.68 11.09
CA HIS A 33 24.32 8.54 10.82
C HIS A 33 23.89 9.33 12.06
N ALA A 34 23.76 10.65 11.95
CA ALA A 34 23.49 11.55 13.08
C ALA A 34 22.19 11.21 13.83
N ALA A 35 21.17 10.70 13.12
CA ALA A 35 19.91 10.26 13.73
C ALA A 35 20.03 9.04 14.67
N PHE A 36 21.20 8.40 14.78
CA PHE A 36 21.40 7.19 15.59
C PHE A 36 22.58 7.28 16.57
N GLN A 37 23.18 8.46 16.72
CA GLN A 37 24.31 8.67 17.65
C GLN A 37 23.87 8.95 19.10
N ASP A 38 22.74 9.63 19.30
CA ASP A 38 22.19 9.97 20.63
C ASP A 38 20.74 9.47 20.76
N VAL A 39 20.56 8.15 20.68
CA VAL A 39 19.22 7.54 20.72
C VAL A 39 18.94 6.78 22.00
N GLY A 40 17.69 6.85 22.46
CA GLY A 40 17.23 6.10 23.64
C GLY A 40 17.25 4.59 23.42
N LYS A 41 17.25 3.82 24.52
CA LYS A 41 17.36 2.34 24.55
C LYS A 41 16.37 1.56 23.64
N HIS A 42 15.31 2.23 23.17
CA HIS A 42 14.27 1.65 22.32
C HIS A 42 14.59 1.72 20.82
N VAL A 43 15.54 2.55 20.39
CA VAL A 43 15.93 2.66 18.98
C VAL A 43 17.02 1.63 18.66
N PRO A 44 16.82 0.78 17.64
CA PRO A 44 17.83 -0.18 17.24
C PRO A 44 19.03 0.55 16.63
N VAL A 45 20.18 0.33 17.24
CA VAL A 45 21.48 0.83 16.79
C VAL A 45 22.21 -0.24 15.97
N ALA A 46 23.32 0.11 15.33
CA ALA A 46 24.12 -0.79 14.49
C ALA A 46 24.44 -2.13 15.18
N GLU A 47 24.77 -2.12 16.48
CA GLU A 47 25.07 -3.34 17.26
C GLU A 47 23.88 -4.30 17.37
N THR A 48 22.64 -3.77 17.37
CA THR A 48 21.42 -4.58 17.37
C THR A 48 21.28 -5.34 16.05
N PHE A 49 21.64 -4.70 14.94
CA PHE A 49 21.59 -5.32 13.62
C PHE A 49 22.71 -6.34 13.42
N ASP A 50 23.92 -6.07 13.92
CA ASP A 50 25.04 -7.00 13.87
C ASP A 50 24.73 -8.30 14.66
N SER A 51 24.17 -8.17 15.86
CA SER A 51 23.77 -9.34 16.68
C SER A 51 22.62 -10.14 16.05
N LEU A 52 21.61 -9.49 15.48
CA LEU A 52 20.53 -10.18 14.76
C LEU A 52 21.03 -10.89 13.49
N ALA A 53 22.00 -10.30 12.77
CA ALA A 53 22.62 -10.92 11.60
C ALA A 53 23.43 -12.17 11.98
N GLU A 54 24.15 -12.15 13.10
CA GLU A 54 24.85 -13.33 13.62
C GLU A 54 23.88 -14.44 14.05
N LEU A 55 22.81 -14.09 14.78
CA LEU A 55 21.77 -15.03 15.18
C LEU A 55 21.08 -15.67 13.98
N LEU A 56 20.77 -14.89 12.95
CA LEU A 56 20.18 -15.42 11.70
C LEU A 56 21.15 -16.38 11.00
N GLY A 57 22.45 -16.08 10.98
CA GLY A 57 23.48 -16.96 10.42
C GLY A 57 23.60 -18.28 11.16
N GLN A 58 23.62 -18.24 12.49
CA GLN A 58 23.67 -19.44 13.34
C GLN A 58 22.43 -20.32 13.13
N LYS A 59 21.23 -19.72 13.16
CA LYS A 59 19.97 -20.44 12.97
C LYS A 59 19.78 -20.96 11.55
N SER A 60 20.19 -20.21 10.53
CA SER A 60 20.14 -20.66 9.13
C SER A 60 21.06 -21.86 8.90
N ASN A 61 22.27 -21.85 9.47
CA ASN A 61 23.18 -22.99 9.40
C ASN A 61 22.63 -24.21 10.18
N ALA A 62 22.07 -24.00 11.38
CA ALA A 62 21.45 -25.08 12.15
C ALA A 62 20.23 -25.69 11.44
N ALA A 63 19.37 -24.87 10.83
CA ALA A 63 18.19 -25.32 10.09
C ALA A 63 18.56 -26.17 8.85
N LYS A 64 19.70 -25.88 8.19
CA LYS A 64 20.21 -26.71 7.08
C LYS A 64 20.60 -28.12 7.51
N HIS A 65 20.89 -28.35 8.81
CA HIS A 65 21.22 -29.66 9.36
C HIS A 65 20.00 -30.49 9.80
N GLY A 66 18.77 -30.03 9.53
CA GLY A 66 17.57 -30.86 9.58
C GLY A 66 16.61 -30.60 10.75
N ASP A 67 16.88 -29.62 11.60
CA ASP A 67 15.98 -29.28 12.71
C ASP A 67 14.82 -28.39 12.27
N LYS A 68 13.60 -28.96 12.23
CA LYS A 68 12.36 -28.22 11.92
C LYS A 68 12.06 -27.09 12.90
N LEU A 69 12.43 -27.23 14.18
CA LEU A 69 12.26 -26.17 15.19
C LEU A 69 13.14 -24.95 14.90
N MET A 70 14.34 -25.18 14.35
CA MET A 70 15.27 -24.10 13.99
C MET A 70 14.83 -23.33 12.74
N ALA A 71 13.95 -23.91 11.91
CA ALA A 71 13.34 -23.21 10.78
C ALA A 71 12.32 -22.15 11.24
N GLU A 72 11.51 -22.46 12.25
CA GLU A 72 10.57 -21.52 12.86
C GLU A 72 11.31 -20.39 13.60
N GLU A 73 12.37 -20.75 14.34
CA GLU A 73 13.21 -19.76 14.98
C GLU A 73 13.96 -18.85 13.99
N ARG A 74 14.35 -19.38 12.83
CA ARG A 74 14.92 -18.58 11.74
C ARG A 74 13.89 -17.58 11.21
N ASP A 75 12.67 -18.02 10.94
CA ASP A 75 11.61 -17.16 10.40
C ASP A 75 11.23 -16.06 11.39
N ASN A 76 11.15 -16.39 12.69
CA ASN A 76 10.96 -15.41 13.76
C ASN A 76 12.09 -14.37 13.81
N THR A 77 13.36 -14.80 13.66
CA THR A 77 14.49 -13.87 13.60
C THR A 77 14.45 -12.99 12.35
N ARG A 78 13.98 -13.50 11.20
CA ARG A 78 13.75 -12.69 9.99
C ARG A 78 12.67 -11.62 10.23
N GLU A 79 11.55 -11.97 10.87
CA GLU A 79 10.50 -11.01 11.20
C GLU A 79 11.00 -9.93 12.18
N GLU A 80 11.78 -10.32 13.18
CA GLU A 80 12.37 -9.38 14.13
C GLU A 80 13.30 -8.38 13.43
N ILE A 81 14.14 -8.85 12.51
CA ILE A 81 14.97 -7.99 11.66
C ILE A 81 14.11 -6.98 10.91
N PHE A 82 13.04 -7.42 10.22
CA PHE A 82 12.19 -6.50 9.45
C PHE A 82 11.52 -5.45 10.34
N MET A 83 11.06 -5.86 11.52
CA MET A 83 10.47 -4.95 12.50
C MET A 83 11.49 -3.89 12.95
N LYS A 84 12.72 -4.30 13.29
CA LYS A 84 13.78 -3.38 13.74
C LYS A 84 14.24 -2.44 12.63
N VAL A 85 14.40 -2.94 11.39
CA VAL A 85 14.72 -2.09 10.22
C VAL A 85 13.60 -1.07 9.99
N THR A 86 12.34 -1.51 10.02
CA THR A 86 11.18 -0.61 9.87
C THR A 86 11.18 0.49 10.93
N PHE A 87 11.48 0.13 12.18
CA PHE A 87 11.52 1.10 13.28
C PHE A 87 12.68 2.09 13.13
N ALA A 88 13.88 1.64 12.73
CA ALA A 88 15.01 2.52 12.42
C ALA A 88 14.65 3.52 11.30
N CYS A 89 14.07 3.02 10.22
CA CYS A 89 13.60 3.82 9.10
C CYS A 89 12.51 4.83 9.49
N GLN A 90 11.62 4.51 10.43
CA GLN A 90 10.63 5.47 10.93
C GLN A 90 11.27 6.52 11.85
N HIS A 91 12.25 6.10 12.66
CA HIS A 91 13.01 6.99 13.52
C HIS A 91 13.77 8.04 12.73
N SER A 92 14.45 7.65 11.64
CA SER A 92 15.15 8.60 10.76
C SER A 92 14.19 9.64 10.16
N VAL A 93 13.02 9.21 9.68
CA VAL A 93 11.98 10.11 9.15
C VAL A 93 11.48 11.08 10.23
N MET A 94 11.24 10.60 11.44
CA MET A 94 10.85 11.46 12.56
C MET A 94 11.94 12.49 12.90
N PHE A 95 13.19 12.04 13.01
CA PHE A 95 14.33 12.89 13.35
C PHE A 95 14.58 13.95 12.27
N ALA A 96 14.58 13.56 11.00
CA ALA A 96 14.71 14.46 9.86
C ALA A 96 13.57 15.49 9.79
N THR A 97 12.34 15.08 10.10
CA THR A 97 11.18 15.99 10.15
C THR A 97 11.32 17.00 11.29
N TYR A 98 11.81 16.57 12.45
CA TYR A 98 12.03 17.44 13.61
C TYR A 98 13.13 18.47 13.34
N HIS A 99 14.25 18.05 12.77
CA HIS A 99 15.39 18.91 12.43
C HIS A 99 15.21 19.69 11.12
N LYS A 100 14.12 19.45 10.37
CA LYS A 100 13.81 20.04 9.05
C LYS A 100 14.96 19.86 8.04
N ASP A 101 15.72 18.78 8.19
CA ASP A 101 16.82 18.45 7.28
C ASP A 101 16.51 17.13 6.56
N PRO A 102 16.14 17.19 5.27
CA PRO A 102 15.81 16.02 4.47
C PRO A 102 17.00 15.08 4.25
N SER A 103 18.25 15.55 4.39
CA SER A 103 19.44 14.73 4.18
C SER A 103 19.58 13.62 5.23
N LEU A 104 18.99 13.83 6.42
CA LEU A 104 18.95 12.86 7.52
C LEU A 104 17.95 11.71 7.31
N MET A 105 17.21 11.69 6.19
CA MET A 105 16.39 10.55 5.82
C MET A 105 17.14 9.51 4.99
N ASP A 106 18.37 9.81 4.55
CA ASP A 106 19.16 8.88 3.75
C ASP A 106 19.86 7.84 4.63
N VAL A 107 19.08 6.82 5.01
CA VAL A 107 19.58 5.64 5.73
C VAL A 107 20.05 4.53 4.77
N GLY A 108 20.14 4.83 3.47
CA GLY A 108 20.53 3.87 2.44
C GLY A 108 19.44 2.92 1.96
N TYR A 109 18.19 3.15 2.35
CA TYR A 109 17.02 2.56 1.69
C TYR A 109 16.26 3.65 0.96
N ASP A 110 15.90 3.39 -0.29
CA ASP A 110 15.07 4.30 -1.05
C ASP A 110 13.78 4.60 -0.27
N LEU A 111 13.55 5.88 -0.04
CA LEU A 111 12.26 6.37 0.40
C LEU A 111 11.28 6.06 -0.73
N SER A 112 10.51 4.98 -0.60
CA SER A 112 9.26 4.95 -1.33
C SER A 112 8.37 6.05 -0.79
N HIS A 113 8.38 7.18 -1.48
CA HIS A 113 7.09 7.78 -1.69
C HIS A 113 6.20 6.66 -2.23
N ARG A 114 5.02 6.45 -1.63
CA ARG A 114 3.92 5.87 -2.41
C ARG A 114 3.68 6.85 -3.55
N VAL A 115 4.53 6.78 -4.56
CA VAL A 115 4.22 7.18 -5.91
C VAL A 115 3.16 6.17 -6.27
N TYR A 116 1.90 6.50 -5.98
CA TYR A 116 0.81 6.04 -6.82
C TYR A 116 1.32 6.27 -8.21
N THR A 117 1.68 5.18 -8.90
CA THR A 117 2.43 5.18 -10.14
C THR A 117 2.01 6.38 -10.98
N THR A 118 2.81 7.46 -10.92
CA THR A 118 2.76 8.53 -11.89
C THR A 118 3.51 7.98 -13.10
N LYS A 119 2.97 6.91 -13.70
CA LYS A 119 2.94 6.96 -15.15
C LYS A 119 2.21 8.26 -15.42
N PRO A 120 2.84 9.26 -16.08
CA PRO A 120 2.10 10.44 -16.48
C PRO A 120 0.84 9.89 -17.13
N ALA A 121 -0.32 10.24 -16.58
CA ALA A 121 -1.57 9.94 -17.24
C ALA A 121 -1.33 10.38 -18.67
N THR A 122 -1.36 9.43 -19.60
CA THR A 122 -1.40 9.74 -21.01
C THR A 122 -2.39 10.90 -21.14
N ALA A 123 -1.96 12.01 -21.74
CA ALA A 123 -2.70 13.29 -21.81
C ALA A 123 -4.09 13.18 -22.49
N SER A 124 -4.55 11.96 -22.75
CA SER A 124 -5.87 11.58 -23.17
C SER A 124 -6.84 11.49 -21.99
N VAL A 125 -8.03 12.03 -22.22
CA VAL A 125 -9.22 11.76 -21.40
C VAL A 125 -9.39 10.24 -21.21
N PRO A 126 -9.79 9.75 -20.02
CA PRO A 126 -9.99 8.33 -19.79
C PRO A 126 -11.04 7.74 -20.74
N GLY A 127 -10.81 6.52 -21.22
CA GLY A 127 -11.81 5.82 -22.04
C GLY A 127 -13.08 5.43 -21.28
N GLN A 128 -14.11 5.03 -22.02
CA GLN A 128 -15.37 4.54 -21.45
C GLN A 128 -15.16 3.25 -20.65
N PRO A 129 -15.67 3.14 -19.41
CA PRO A 129 -15.72 1.86 -18.72
C PRO A 129 -16.67 0.90 -19.44
N THR A 130 -16.16 -0.27 -19.82
CA THR A 130 -16.90 -1.28 -20.60
C THR A 130 -17.55 -2.35 -19.74
N LYS A 131 -17.10 -2.52 -18.49
CA LYS A 131 -17.59 -3.57 -17.60
C LYS A 131 -17.78 -3.02 -16.19
N VAL A 132 -19.04 -2.88 -15.80
CA VAL A 132 -19.47 -2.53 -14.44
C VAL A 132 -20.15 -3.77 -13.86
N GLU A 133 -19.47 -4.41 -12.91
CA GLU A 133 -19.96 -5.57 -12.17
C GLU A 133 -20.36 -5.17 -10.75
N LEU A 134 -21.28 -5.93 -10.15
CA LEU A 134 -21.66 -5.75 -8.76
C LEU A 134 -21.36 -7.01 -7.99
N LYS A 135 -20.73 -6.86 -6.84
CA LYS A 135 -20.59 -7.94 -5.87
C LYS A 135 -21.40 -7.63 -4.63
N PRO A 136 -22.29 -8.54 -4.19
CA PRO A 136 -22.98 -8.36 -2.93
C PRO A 136 -21.96 -8.28 -1.79
N GLY A 137 -22.16 -7.35 -0.87
CA GLY A 137 -21.42 -7.29 0.39
C GLY A 137 -21.83 -8.41 1.35
N PRO A 138 -21.35 -8.36 2.60
CA PRO A 138 -21.75 -9.31 3.63
C PRO A 138 -23.29 -9.43 3.72
N LYS A 139 -23.81 -10.66 3.73
CA LYS A 139 -25.27 -10.94 3.73
C LYS A 139 -25.99 -10.12 4.80
N GLY A 140 -27.06 -9.42 4.40
CA GLY A 140 -27.92 -8.64 5.30
C GLY A 140 -27.47 -7.21 5.63
N SER A 141 -26.35 -6.73 5.07
CA SER A 141 -25.82 -5.39 5.38
C SER A 141 -26.39 -4.25 4.52
N GLY A 142 -27.08 -4.55 3.41
CA GLY A 142 -27.47 -3.55 2.42
C GLY A 142 -26.29 -2.90 1.69
N ILE A 143 -25.09 -3.48 1.83
CA ILE A 143 -23.85 -3.01 1.21
C ILE A 143 -23.63 -3.78 -0.08
N TYR A 144 -23.36 -3.06 -1.17
CA TYR A 144 -22.94 -3.64 -2.44
C TYR A 144 -21.66 -2.97 -2.94
N TYR A 145 -20.87 -3.74 -3.67
CA TYR A 145 -19.61 -3.29 -4.24
C TYR A 145 -19.75 -3.12 -5.74
N VAL A 146 -19.60 -1.90 -6.23
CA VAL A 146 -19.51 -1.61 -7.66
C VAL A 146 -18.06 -1.80 -8.10
N LEU A 147 -17.81 -2.80 -8.93
CA LEU A 147 -16.53 -3.09 -9.54
C LEU A 147 -16.52 -2.61 -10.99
N VAL A 148 -15.57 -1.74 -11.33
CA VAL A 148 -15.44 -1.18 -12.67
C VAL A 148 -14.13 -1.65 -13.28
N ASN A 149 -14.12 -2.00 -14.57
CA ASN A 149 -12.87 -2.42 -15.21
C ASN A 149 -11.86 -1.28 -15.32
N LYS A 150 -10.57 -1.63 -15.25
CA LYS A 150 -9.48 -0.67 -15.51
C LYS A 150 -9.48 -0.27 -16.98
N VAL A 151 -9.38 1.03 -17.23
CA VAL A 151 -9.29 1.62 -18.58
C VAL A 151 -7.97 2.41 -18.69
N ALA A 152 -7.43 2.53 -19.89
CA ALA A 152 -6.25 3.35 -20.15
C ALA A 152 -6.53 4.82 -19.76
N GLY A 153 -5.55 5.46 -19.10
CA GLY A 153 -5.69 6.84 -18.59
C GLY A 153 -6.54 6.97 -17.31
N MET A 154 -6.89 5.87 -16.64
CA MET A 154 -7.68 5.91 -15.40
C MET A 154 -7.04 6.81 -14.33
N GLY A 155 -7.86 7.68 -13.73
CA GLY A 155 -7.51 8.40 -12.51
C GLY A 155 -8.45 7.99 -11.39
N SER A 156 -9.38 8.88 -11.06
CA SER A 156 -10.39 8.69 -10.03
C SER A 156 -11.71 8.20 -10.66
N LEU A 157 -12.41 7.30 -9.96
CA LEU A 157 -13.70 6.75 -10.37
C LEU A 157 -14.83 7.57 -9.74
N GLU A 158 -15.76 8.01 -10.58
CA GLU A 158 -17.03 8.59 -10.15
C GLU A 158 -18.16 7.61 -10.51
N VAL A 159 -18.93 7.22 -9.51
CA VAL A 159 -20.12 6.37 -9.69
C VAL A 159 -21.34 7.18 -9.33
N GLN A 160 -22.37 7.11 -10.16
CA GLN A 160 -23.67 7.71 -9.89
C GLN A 160 -24.73 6.62 -9.85
N PHE A 161 -25.71 6.82 -8.97
CA PHE A 161 -26.85 5.95 -8.82
C PHE A 161 -28.14 6.76 -8.78
N THR A 162 -29.22 6.21 -9.33
CA THR A 162 -30.56 6.78 -9.27
C THR A 162 -31.62 5.68 -9.17
N GLU A 163 -32.80 6.03 -8.69
CA GLU A 163 -34.01 5.19 -8.77
C GLU A 163 -34.75 5.40 -10.11
N ASN A 164 -34.55 6.54 -10.79
CA ASN A 164 -35.19 6.90 -12.04
C ASN A 164 -34.17 7.32 -13.11
N PRO A 165 -33.94 6.52 -14.17
CA PRO A 165 -32.88 6.78 -15.14
C PRO A 165 -33.23 7.92 -16.11
N ASN A 166 -34.51 8.29 -16.20
CA ASN A 166 -35.04 9.30 -17.14
C ASN A 166 -34.91 10.75 -16.64
N ASP A 167 -34.61 10.95 -15.35
CA ASP A 167 -34.47 12.28 -14.77
C ASP A 167 -33.00 12.52 -14.39
N GLU A 168 -32.32 13.40 -15.12
CA GLU A 168 -30.91 13.72 -14.88
C GLU A 168 -30.66 14.35 -13.50
N SER A 169 -31.67 14.99 -12.91
CA SER A 169 -31.56 15.62 -11.59
C SER A 169 -31.60 14.61 -10.42
N SER A 170 -32.07 13.39 -10.69
CA SER A 170 -32.22 12.32 -9.70
C SER A 170 -30.94 11.52 -9.45
N TRP A 171 -29.89 11.75 -10.26
CA TRP A 171 -28.61 11.05 -10.14
C TRP A 171 -27.81 11.57 -8.94
N LYS A 172 -27.59 10.68 -7.99
CA LYS A 172 -26.74 10.94 -6.82
C LYS A 172 -25.34 10.41 -7.09
N SER A 173 -24.31 11.25 -6.92
CA SER A 173 -22.91 10.81 -6.97
C SER A 173 -22.54 10.11 -5.67
N ALA A 174 -22.04 8.88 -5.80
CA ALA A 174 -21.37 8.16 -4.73
C ALA A 174 -19.95 8.70 -4.52
N GLU A 175 -19.38 8.40 -3.36
CA GLU A 175 -18.05 8.85 -2.95
C GLU A 175 -16.98 8.47 -3.98
N ARG A 176 -16.10 9.43 -4.31
CA ARG A 176 -15.07 9.27 -5.35
C ARG A 176 -14.02 8.27 -4.86
N ALA A 177 -13.84 7.18 -5.60
CA ALA A 177 -12.86 6.17 -5.25
C ALA A 177 -11.64 6.21 -6.17
N TYR A 178 -10.45 6.16 -5.59
CA TYR A 178 -9.19 5.90 -6.32
C TYR A 178 -9.03 4.42 -6.70
N LYS A 179 -9.93 3.56 -6.21
CA LYS A 179 -9.97 2.13 -6.51
C LYS A 179 -11.12 1.84 -7.45
N CYS A 180 -10.95 0.81 -8.27
CA CYS A 180 -11.99 0.27 -9.15
C CYS A 180 -13.15 -0.41 -8.40
N LYS A 181 -13.30 -0.14 -7.11
CA LYS A 181 -14.26 -0.73 -6.18
C LYS A 181 -14.84 0.39 -5.33
N VAL A 182 -16.14 0.62 -5.44
CA VAL A 182 -16.88 1.57 -4.59
C VAL A 182 -17.80 0.79 -3.68
N GLU A 183 -17.76 1.09 -2.39
CA GLU A 183 -18.71 0.58 -1.41
C GLU A 183 -19.92 1.50 -1.37
N MET A 184 -21.11 0.93 -1.55
CA MET A 184 -22.35 1.68 -1.54
C MET A 184 -23.34 1.01 -0.61
N LYS A 185 -24.08 1.84 0.12
CA LYS A 185 -25.20 1.41 0.97
C LYS A 185 -26.49 1.77 0.25
N GLY A 186 -27.35 0.79 0.04
CA GLY A 186 -28.68 0.98 -0.57
C GLY A 186 -29.76 0.28 0.24
N ASP A 187 -31.00 0.69 0.02
CA ASP A 187 -32.14 0.02 0.62
C ASP A 187 -32.37 -1.34 -0.07
N LEU A 188 -32.64 -2.36 0.72
CA LEU A 188 -33.00 -3.69 0.22
C LEU A 188 -34.36 -3.63 -0.50
N VAL A 189 -34.54 -4.47 -1.52
CA VAL A 189 -35.76 -4.62 -2.34
C VAL A 189 -36.12 -3.37 -3.15
N LYS A 190 -35.11 -2.61 -3.61
CA LYS A 190 -35.29 -1.48 -4.54
C LYS A 190 -34.46 -1.63 -5.81
N ARG A 191 -35.00 -1.06 -6.90
CA ARG A 191 -34.35 -0.99 -8.21
C ARG A 191 -33.50 0.28 -8.30
N TYR A 192 -32.23 0.12 -8.65
CA TYR A 192 -31.28 1.19 -8.83
C TYR A 192 -30.62 1.10 -10.21
N TYR A 193 -30.39 2.26 -10.81
CA TYR A 193 -29.67 2.43 -12.05
C TYR A 193 -28.31 3.05 -11.73
N ILE A 194 -27.24 2.42 -12.19
CA ILE A 194 -25.87 2.85 -11.91
C ILE A 194 -25.11 3.13 -13.20
N ARG A 195 -24.34 4.21 -13.20
CA ARG A 195 -23.34 4.53 -14.23
C ARG A 195 -22.03 4.96 -13.60
N ALA A 196 -20.92 4.70 -14.28
CA ALA A 196 -19.60 5.05 -13.79
C ALA A 196 -18.77 5.76 -14.86
N ARG A 197 -17.90 6.68 -14.46
CA ARG A 197 -16.90 7.30 -15.35
C ARG A 197 -15.57 7.48 -14.63
N TYR A 198 -14.48 7.46 -15.39
CA TYR A 198 -13.17 7.85 -14.89
C TYR A 198 -12.93 9.34 -15.13
N HIS A 199 -12.19 9.98 -14.24
CA HIS A 199 -11.64 11.31 -14.48
C HIS A 199 -10.16 11.34 -14.12
N ASN A 200 -9.39 12.11 -14.87
CA ASN A 200 -7.97 12.35 -14.60
C ASN A 200 -7.67 13.85 -14.75
N SER A 201 -6.40 14.23 -14.70
CA SER A 201 -5.97 15.63 -14.89
C SER A 201 -6.30 16.21 -16.27
N ALA A 202 -6.58 15.36 -17.28
CA ALA A 202 -6.98 15.78 -18.62
C ALA A 202 -8.49 15.99 -18.76
N GLY A 203 -9.31 15.49 -17.82
CA GLY A 203 -10.76 15.72 -17.80
C GLY A 203 -11.58 14.49 -17.44
N TYR A 204 -12.89 14.59 -17.66
CA TYR A 204 -13.86 13.52 -17.42
C TYR A 204 -14.02 12.64 -18.65
N GLY A 205 -13.85 11.33 -18.47
CA GLY A 205 -14.19 10.34 -19.47
C GLY A 205 -15.71 10.18 -19.64
N PRO A 206 -16.13 9.52 -20.73
CA PRO A 206 -17.54 9.23 -20.97
C PRO A 206 -18.09 8.27 -19.90
N TRP A 207 -19.40 8.39 -19.63
CA TRP A 207 -20.12 7.46 -18.76
C TRP A 207 -20.16 6.06 -19.36
N SER A 208 -20.08 5.04 -18.51
CA SER A 208 -20.39 3.65 -18.86
C SER A 208 -21.84 3.52 -19.31
N SER A 209 -22.18 2.37 -19.90
CA SER A 209 -23.57 1.95 -20.01
C SER A 209 -24.24 1.97 -18.62
N VAL A 210 -25.52 2.33 -18.59
CA VAL A 210 -26.34 2.28 -17.38
C VAL A 210 -26.62 0.81 -17.08
N VAL A 211 -26.32 0.39 -15.84
CA VAL A 211 -26.62 -0.94 -15.33
C VAL A 211 -27.82 -0.84 -14.40
N ASP A 212 -28.80 -1.72 -14.61
CA ASP A 212 -29.99 -1.87 -13.79
C ASP A 212 -29.77 -2.98 -12.75
N ILE A 213 -30.16 -2.70 -11.51
CA ILE A 213 -29.88 -3.54 -10.35
C ILE A 213 -31.11 -3.59 -9.48
N VAL A 214 -31.47 -4.79 -9.03
CA VAL A 214 -32.42 -4.97 -7.93
C VAL A 214 -31.62 -5.42 -6.72
N LEU A 215 -31.57 -4.60 -5.67
CA LEU A 215 -30.99 -5.01 -4.40
C LEU A 215 -31.99 -5.96 -3.71
N SER A 216 -31.54 -7.15 -3.30
CA SER A 216 -32.35 -8.17 -2.62
C SER A 216 -31.80 -8.46 -1.23
#